data_AF-A0A510IQH0-F1
#
_entry.id   AF-A0A510IQH0-F1
#
_cell.length_a   1.000
_cell.length_b   1.000
_cell.length_c   1.000
_cell.angle_alpha   90.00
_cell.angle_beta   90.00
_cell.angle_gamma   90.00
#
_symmetry.space_group_name_H-M   'P 1'
#
loop_
_entity.id
_entity.type
_entity.pdbx_description
1 polymer ?
#
loop_
_entity_poly.entity_id
_entity_poly.type
_entity_poly.pdbx_seq_one_letter_code
_entity_poly.pdbx_strand_id
1 'polypeptide(L)'
;MDQLGNAIAVGNLDATMSARCGYFSRVLEIRFRRYWRFLQRVIHFTFLPIDGPDHCYQSYFWDRAEKHEEGSDFMPAVLGFFVILFCVPLSLFTWLNIFIFPDARWRKGKS
;
A
#
# COMPACT_ATOMS: atom_id res chain seq x y z
N MET A 1 2.73 4.72 -5.84
CA MET A 1 2.45 6.07 -5.28
C MET A 1 3.61 6.56 -4.40
N ASP A 2 4.83 6.57 -4.92
CA ASP A 2 5.87 5.75 -4.28
C ASP A 2 6.90 6.39 -3.37
N GLN A 3 7.12 7.71 -3.34
CA GLN A 3 8.12 8.26 -2.39
C GLN A 3 7.65 9.54 -1.70
N LEU A 4 6.84 10.35 -2.38
CA LEU A 4 6.38 11.65 -1.88
C LEU A 4 5.48 11.54 -0.63
N GLY A 5 4.56 10.57 -0.60
CA GLY A 5 3.66 10.36 0.53
C GLY A 5 4.37 9.87 1.79
N ASN A 6 5.43 9.07 1.64
CA ASN A 6 6.25 8.61 2.78
C ASN A 6 7.23 9.70 3.25
N ALA A 7 7.77 10.51 2.32
CA ALA A 7 8.61 11.67 2.63
C ALA A 7 7.87 12.73 3.47
N ILE A 8 6.58 12.98 3.18
CA ILE A 8 5.74 13.92 3.96
C ILE A 8 5.35 13.32 5.32
N ALA A 9 5.22 12.00 5.41
CA ALA A 9 4.73 11.34 6.62
C ALA A 9 5.82 10.99 7.66
N VAL A 10 7.07 10.67 7.28
CA VAL A 10 8.08 10.14 8.24
C VAL A 10 9.54 10.56 8.00
N GLY A 11 9.93 11.07 6.82
CA GLY A 11 11.33 11.46 6.58
C GLY A 11 12.31 10.30 6.33
N ASN A 12 11.83 9.07 6.11
CA ASN A 12 12.65 7.98 5.56
C ASN A 12 12.18 7.67 4.13
N LEU A 13 13.07 7.85 3.14
CA LEU A 13 12.73 7.94 1.71
C LEU A 13 12.57 6.60 0.99
N ASP A 14 12.99 5.49 1.61
CA ASP A 14 13.21 4.26 0.82
C ASP A 14 12.11 3.20 0.91
N ALA A 15 11.22 3.24 1.91
CA ALA A 15 10.12 2.29 2.02
C ALA A 15 8.81 2.86 1.47
N THR A 16 8.20 2.20 0.47
CA THR A 16 6.88 2.62 -0.03
C THR A 16 5.79 2.47 1.05
N MET A 17 4.71 3.27 1.00
CA MET A 17 3.55 3.12 1.92
C MET A 17 2.95 1.70 1.85
N SER A 18 2.97 1.09 0.66
CA SER A 18 2.58 -0.30 0.42
C SER A 18 3.50 -1.28 1.16
N ALA A 19 4.82 -1.14 1.03
CA ALA A 19 5.79 -1.99 1.74
C ALA A 19 5.66 -1.88 3.25
N ARG A 20 5.50 -0.66 3.77
CA ARG A 20 5.30 -0.41 5.20
C ARG A 20 4.01 -1.06 5.72
N CYS A 21 2.91 -0.93 4.98
CA CYS A 21 1.66 -1.63 5.31
C CYS A 21 1.81 -3.15 5.23
N GLY A 22 2.60 -3.67 4.28
CA GLY A 22 2.92 -5.09 4.16
C GLY A 22 3.71 -5.64 5.35
N TYR A 23 4.70 -4.88 5.81
CA TYR A 23 5.52 -5.23 6.98
C TYR A 23 4.71 -5.25 8.28
N PHE A 24 4.03 -4.15 8.61
CA PHE A 24 3.29 -4.04 9.88
C PHE A 24 2.00 -4.87 9.94
N SER A 25 1.44 -5.28 8.79
CA SER A 25 0.25 -6.13 8.79
C SER A 25 0.57 -7.61 9.00
N ARG A 26 1.75 -8.07 8.52
CA ARG A 26 2.13 -9.49 8.45
C ARG A 26 3.34 -9.87 9.29
N VAL A 27 4.39 -9.07 9.31
CA VAL A 27 5.70 -9.42 9.87
C VAL A 27 5.81 -9.02 11.34
N LEU A 28 5.57 -7.75 11.66
CA LEU A 28 5.70 -7.27 13.04
C LEU A 28 4.39 -7.38 13.81
N GLU A 29 4.45 -7.92 15.04
CA GLU A 29 3.30 -7.98 15.94
C GLU A 29 3.26 -6.75 16.84
N ILE A 30 2.39 -5.79 16.50
CA ILE A 30 2.23 -4.51 17.20
C ILE A 30 0.77 -4.27 17.63
N ARG A 31 0.59 -3.35 18.60
CA ARG A 31 -0.72 -2.97 19.14
C ARG A 31 -1.70 -2.52 18.04
N PHE A 32 -1.21 -1.79 17.05
CA PHE A 32 -2.03 -1.26 15.95
C PHE A 32 -2.08 -2.16 14.71
N ARG A 33 -1.75 -3.45 14.80
CA ARG A 33 -1.75 -4.37 13.64
C ARG A 33 -3.06 -4.41 12.88
N ARG A 34 -4.21 -4.24 13.56
CA ARG A 34 -5.54 -4.16 12.92
C ARG A 34 -5.67 -2.94 12.01
N TYR A 35 -5.11 -1.80 12.42
CA TYR A 35 -5.07 -0.57 11.63
C TYR A 35 -4.25 -0.77 10.36
N TRP A 36 -3.04 -1.32 10.49
CA TRP A 36 -2.19 -1.63 9.34
C TRP A 36 -2.82 -2.64 8.37
N ARG A 37 -3.54 -3.64 8.88
CA ARG A 37 -4.34 -4.56 8.05
C ARG A 37 -5.49 -3.85 7.32
N PHE A 38 -6.13 -2.88 7.96
CA PHE A 38 -7.18 -2.09 7.31
C PHE A 38 -6.59 -1.27 6.16
N LEU A 39 -5.49 -0.54 6.39
CA LEU A 39 -4.81 0.21 5.34
C LEU A 39 -4.33 -0.71 4.21
N GLN A 40 -3.74 -1.86 4.55
CA GLN A 40 -3.35 -2.87 3.56
C GLN A 40 -4.55 -3.28 2.70
N ARG A 41 -5.73 -3.50 3.26
CA ARG A 41 -6.93 -3.87 2.48
C ARG A 41 -7.39 -2.75 1.56
N VAL A 42 -7.33 -1.50 1.99
CA VAL A 42 -7.69 -0.34 1.14
C VAL A 42 -6.76 -0.24 -0.06
N ILE A 43 -5.45 -0.28 0.19
CA ILE A 43 -4.44 -0.24 -0.87
C ILE A 43 -4.61 -1.46 -1.79
N HIS A 44 -4.75 -2.64 -1.20
CA HIS A 44 -4.96 -3.87 -1.94
C HIS A 44 -6.19 -3.80 -2.85
N PHE A 45 -7.34 -3.35 -2.34
CA PHE A 45 -8.54 -3.20 -3.17
C PHE A 45 -8.33 -2.22 -4.34
N THR A 46 -7.58 -1.16 -4.10
CA THR A 46 -7.29 -0.13 -5.11
C THR A 46 -6.48 -0.70 -6.27
N PHE A 47 -5.48 -1.52 -5.97
CA PHE A 47 -4.54 -2.02 -6.98
C PHE A 47 -4.80 -3.46 -7.43
N LEU A 48 -5.65 -4.22 -6.72
CA LEU A 48 -6.00 -5.62 -7.04
C LEU A 48 -6.33 -5.83 -8.52
N PRO A 49 -7.09 -4.95 -9.19
CA PRO A 49 -7.44 -5.15 -10.59
C PRO A 49 -6.22 -5.13 -11.54
N ILE A 50 -5.15 -4.39 -11.20
CA ILE A 50 -3.99 -4.12 -12.07
C ILE A 50 -2.74 -4.88 -11.60
N ASP A 51 -2.46 -4.88 -10.29
CA ASP A 51 -1.25 -5.46 -9.70
C ASP A 51 -1.49 -6.88 -9.14
N GLY A 52 -2.75 -7.28 -8.99
CA GLY A 52 -3.12 -8.61 -8.52
C GLY A 52 -2.99 -8.81 -7.01
N PRO A 53 -2.95 -10.08 -6.56
CA PRO A 53 -2.99 -10.42 -5.15
C PRO A 53 -1.69 -10.02 -4.43
N ASP A 54 -1.78 -9.81 -3.10
CA ASP A 54 -0.63 -9.56 -2.22
C ASP A 54 0.25 -8.33 -2.54
N HIS A 55 -0.23 -7.35 -3.31
CA HIS A 55 0.48 -6.11 -3.67
C HIS A 55 1.39 -5.55 -2.55
N CYS A 56 0.83 -5.16 -1.39
CA CYS A 56 1.62 -4.58 -0.30
C CYS A 56 2.70 -5.51 0.27
N TYR A 57 2.45 -6.82 0.26
CA TYR A 57 3.42 -7.79 0.77
C TYR A 57 4.54 -8.06 -0.25
N GLN A 58 4.23 -8.03 -1.54
CA GLN A 58 5.25 -8.05 -2.61
C GLN A 58 6.11 -6.80 -2.55
N SER A 59 5.51 -5.62 -2.38
CA SER A 59 6.26 -4.36 -2.17
C SER A 59 7.19 -4.46 -0.97
N TYR A 60 6.75 -5.03 0.15
CA TYR A 60 7.62 -5.29 1.30
C TYR A 60 8.82 -6.18 0.96
N PHE A 61 8.61 -7.25 0.17
CA PHE A 61 9.71 -8.11 -0.24
C PHE A 61 10.73 -7.41 -1.14
N TRP A 62 10.27 -6.50 -2.01
CA TRP A 62 11.14 -5.69 -2.85
C TRP A 62 11.92 -4.67 -2.01
N ASP A 63 11.27 -4.08 -0.99
CA ASP A 63 11.86 -3.09 -0.07
C ASP A 63 12.40 -3.75 1.22
N ARG A 64 12.77 -5.03 1.19
CA ARG A 64 13.17 -5.79 2.40
C ARG A 64 14.48 -5.33 3.01
N ALA A 65 15.31 -4.63 2.24
CA ALA A 65 16.57 -4.04 2.71
C ALA A 65 16.32 -2.76 3.53
N GLU A 66 15.11 -2.20 3.45
CA GLU A 66 14.78 -0.91 4.05
C GLU A 66 14.30 -1.02 5.49
N LYS A 67 14.54 0.06 6.27
CA LYS A 67 14.07 0.17 7.64
C LYS A 67 12.59 0.55 7.67
N HIS A 68 11.75 -0.37 8.14
CA HIS A 68 10.31 -0.16 8.36
C HIS A 68 10.04 0.20 9.83
N GLU A 69 10.07 1.49 10.15
CA GLU A 69 9.81 1.98 11.52
C GLU A 69 8.35 2.45 11.69
N GLU A 70 7.76 2.25 12.88
CA GLU A 70 6.36 2.66 13.16
C GLU A 70 6.26 4.18 13.36
N GLY A 71 7.34 4.80 13.84
CA GLY A 71 7.36 6.21 14.22
C GLY A 71 6.55 6.47 15.50
N SER A 72 6.19 7.74 15.76
CA SER A 72 5.25 8.08 16.84
C SER A 72 3.81 7.71 16.47
N ASP A 73 2.93 7.57 17.46
CA ASP A 73 1.49 7.23 17.27
C ASP A 73 0.74 8.18 16.30
N PHE A 74 1.29 9.37 16.04
CA PHE A 74 0.75 10.33 15.07
C PHE A 74 1.05 9.94 13.60
N MET A 75 2.15 9.24 13.35
CA MET A 75 2.61 8.89 12.00
C MET A 75 1.69 7.89 11.28
N PRO A 76 1.18 6.83 11.94
CA PRO A 76 0.16 5.97 11.33
C PRO A 76 -1.05 6.79 10.89
N ALA A 77 -1.56 7.70 11.73
CA ALA A 77 -2.75 8.50 11.42
C ALA A 77 -2.59 9.36 10.16
N VAL A 78 -1.45 10.03 10.01
CA VAL A 78 -1.10 10.80 8.80
C VAL A 78 -1.03 9.90 7.57
N LEU A 79 -0.39 8.72 7.70
CA LEU A 79 -0.32 7.75 6.61
C LEU A 79 -1.71 7.27 6.19
N GLY A 80 -2.60 6.98 7.13
CA GLY A 80 -3.97 6.60 6.83
C GLY A 80 -4.76 7.69 6.11
N PHE A 81 -4.58 8.96 6.49
CA PHE A 81 -5.20 10.09 5.78
C PHE A 81 -4.79 10.10 4.31
N PHE A 82 -3.50 9.96 4.00
CA PHE A 82 -3.02 9.91 2.62
C PHE A 82 -3.49 8.66 1.89
N VAL A 83 -3.47 7.48 2.54
CA VAL A 83 -4.00 6.25 1.94
C VAL A 83 -5.45 6.44 1.54
N ILE A 84 -6.31 6.98 2.40
CA ILE A 84 -7.71 7.21 2.05
C ILE A 84 -7.85 8.27 0.96
N LEU A 85 -7.19 9.42 1.12
CA LEU A 85 -7.27 10.55 0.19
C LEU A 85 -6.89 10.13 -1.24
N PHE A 86 -5.89 9.28 -1.40
CA PHE A 86 -5.35 8.88 -2.69
C PHE A 86 -5.91 7.56 -3.21
N CYS A 87 -6.09 6.55 -2.36
CA CYS A 87 -6.53 5.23 -2.78
C CYS A 87 -8.03 5.21 -3.13
N VAL A 88 -8.87 6.01 -2.47
CA VAL A 88 -10.30 6.06 -2.81
C VAL A 88 -10.55 6.52 -4.25
N PRO A 89 -10.05 7.70 -4.69
CA PRO A 89 -10.25 8.13 -6.09
C PRO A 89 -9.52 7.22 -7.08
N LEU A 90 -8.33 6.72 -6.74
CA LEU A 90 -7.64 5.76 -7.59
C LEU A 90 -8.41 4.46 -7.74
N SER A 91 -9.08 3.97 -6.69
CA SER A 91 -9.84 2.72 -6.79
C SER A 91 -10.97 2.87 -7.80
N LEU A 92 -11.67 4.01 -7.81
CA LEU A 92 -12.67 4.26 -8.84
C LEU A 92 -12.05 4.24 -10.25
N PHE A 93 -10.89 4.86 -10.40
CA PHE A 93 -10.17 4.88 -11.67
C PHE A 93 -9.70 3.49 -12.12
N THR A 94 -9.03 2.71 -11.26
CA THR A 94 -8.47 1.39 -11.62
C THR A 94 -9.58 0.39 -11.97
N TRP A 95 -10.66 0.38 -11.20
CA TRP A 95 -11.81 -0.48 -11.46
C TRP A 95 -12.58 -0.04 -12.70
N LEU A 96 -12.77 1.27 -12.93
CA LEU A 96 -13.40 1.78 -14.16
C LEU A 96 -12.56 1.46 -15.40
N ASN A 97 -11.23 1.60 -15.31
CA ASN A 97 -10.34 1.26 -16.42
C ASN A 97 -10.47 -0.19 -16.84
N ILE A 98 -10.62 -1.12 -15.90
CA ILE A 98 -10.80 -2.55 -16.23
C ILE A 98 -12.21 -2.87 -16.72
N PHE A 99 -13.20 -2.07 -16.32
CA PHE A 99 -14.53 -2.18 -16.90
C PHE A 99 -14.52 -1.76 -18.38
N ILE A 100 -13.79 -0.71 -18.74
CA ILE A 100 -13.68 -0.22 -20.14
C ILE A 100 -12.69 -1.06 -20.95
N PHE A 101 -11.55 -1.42 -20.36
CA PHE A 101 -10.44 -2.15 -20.98
C PHE A 101 -10.13 -3.42 -20.17
N PRO A 102 -10.89 -4.51 -20.37
CA PRO A 102 -10.70 -5.75 -19.62
C PRO A 102 -9.33 -6.40 -19.82
N ASP A 103 -8.60 -6.02 -20.88
CA ASP A 103 -7.23 -6.50 -21.16
C ASP A 103 -6.17 -5.92 -20.22
N ALA A 104 -6.45 -4.78 -19.58
CA ALA A 104 -5.60 -4.17 -18.57
C ALA A 104 -5.67 -4.89 -17.21
N ARG A 105 -6.58 -5.85 -17.05
CA ARG A 105 -6.70 -6.65 -15.83
C ARG A 105 -5.44 -7.50 -15.63
N TRP A 106 -4.97 -7.53 -14.40
CA TRP A 106 -3.93 -8.45 -13.96
C TRP A 106 -4.22 -9.89 -14.37
N ARG A 107 -3.24 -10.56 -14.98
CA ARG A 107 -3.28 -11.99 -15.31
C ARG A 107 -1.99 -12.64 -14.86
N LYS A 108 -2.10 -13.74 -14.12
CA LYS A 108 -0.96 -14.56 -13.71
C LYS A 108 -0.23 -15.07 -14.97
N GLY A 109 0.98 -14.58 -15.24
CA GLY A 109 1.83 -15.02 -16.36
C GLY A 109 2.20 -13.97 -17.43
N LYS A 110 1.74 -12.72 -17.33
CA LYS A 110 2.34 -11.60 -18.06
C LYS A 110 3.42 -10.97 -17.16
N SER A 111 4.69 -11.10 -17.52
CA SER A 111 5.82 -10.38 -16.89
C SER A 111 6.29 -9.24 -17.78
#